data_AF-A0A645J3U5-F1
#
_entry.id   AF-A0A645J3U5-F1
#
_cell.length_a   1.000
_cell.length_b   1.000
_cell.length_c   1.000
_cell.angle_alpha   90.00
_cell.angle_beta   90.00
_cell.angle_gamma   90.00
#
_symmetry.space_group_name_H-M   'P 1'
#
loop_
_entity.id
_entity.type
_entity.pdbx_description
1 polymer ?
#
loop_
_entity_poly.entity_id
_entity_poly.type
_entity_poly.pdbx_seq_one_letter_code
_entity_poly.pdbx_strand_id
1 'polypeptide(L)' 'MDIEVDQIPAFEEGFYDYMDGNAPDVLEAILASGKLEEETETKLRAAIEAYKKQFAAMAQA' A
#
# COMPACT_ATOMS: atom_id res chain seq x y z
N MET A 1 5.18 -2.24 -11.63
CA MET A 1 5.80 -1.00 -12.15
C MET A 1 6.58 -0.40 -11.01
N ASP A 2 7.78 0.07 -11.29
CA ASP A 2 8.63 0.69 -10.27
C ASP A 2 8.32 2.18 -10.16
N ILE A 3 8.49 2.72 -8.95
CA ILE A 3 8.25 4.13 -8.64
C ILE A 3 9.62 4.82 -8.61
N GLU A 4 9.74 5.97 -9.27
CA GLU A 4 10.97 6.76 -9.24
C GLU A 4 11.24 7.28 -7.82
N VAL A 5 12.52 7.41 -7.45
CA VAL A 5 12.93 7.71 -6.07
C VAL A 5 12.35 9.03 -5.56
N ASP A 6 12.26 10.04 -6.43
CA ASP A 6 11.69 11.35 -6.11
C ASP A 6 10.17 11.33 -5.90
N GLN A 7 9.48 10.30 -6.39
CA GLN A 7 8.04 10.10 -6.22
C GLN A 7 7.67 9.26 -4.99
N ILE A 8 8.65 8.60 -4.35
CA ILE A 8 8.42 7.75 -3.17
C ILE A 8 7.69 8.47 -2.04
N PRO A 9 8.01 9.73 -1.67
CA PRO A 9 7.31 10.41 -0.59
C PRO A 9 5.81 10.58 -0.85
N ALA A 10 5.44 10.99 -2.07
CA ALA A 10 4.03 11.15 -2.46
C ALA A 10 3.32 9.80 -2.59
N PHE A 11 4.04 8.77 -3.04
CA PHE A 11 3.52 7.41 -3.11
C PHE A 11 3.20 6.87 -1.71
N GLU A 12 4.14 6.96 -0.75
CA GLU A 12 3.93 6.46 0.62
C GLU A 12 2.77 7.18 1.31
N GLU A 13 2.71 8.51 1.24
CA GLU A 13 1.61 9.29 1.85
C GLU A 13 0.24 8.84 1.33
N GLY A 14 0.06 8.80 0.01
CA GLY A 14 -1.21 8.35 -0.54
C GLY A 14 -1.47 6.84 -0.39
N PHE A 15 -0.42 6.02 -0.24
CA PHE A 15 -0.59 4.60 0.05
C PHE A 15 -1.13 4.38 1.47
N TYR A 16 -0.70 5.17 2.46
CA TYR A 16 -1.27 5.13 3.80
C TYR A 16 -2.77 5.47 3.79
N ASP A 17 -3.15 6.56 3.12
CA ASP A 17 -4.55 6.94 2.96
C ASP A 17 -5.37 5.84 2.23
N TYR A 18 -4.77 5.24 1.20
CA TYR A 18 -5.38 4.11 0.49
C TYR A 18 -5.61 2.91 1.41
N MET A 19 -4.62 2.55 2.23
CA MET A 19 -4.70 1.41 3.15
C MET A 19 -5.78 1.63 4.22
N ASP A 20 -5.90 2.84 4.76
CA ASP A 20 -6.93 3.20 5.73
C ASP A 20 -8.34 2.99 5.17
N GLY A 21 -8.56 3.30 3.88
CA GLY A 21 -9.85 3.14 3.21
C GLY A 21 -10.13 1.75 2.63
N ASN A 22 -9.09 1.00 2.23
CA ASN A 22 -9.25 -0.19 1.38
C ASN A 22 -8.76 -1.50 2.03
N ALA A 23 -7.89 -1.43 3.03
CA ALA A 23 -7.33 -2.60 3.70
C ALA A 23 -7.12 -2.40 5.22
N PRO A 24 -8.14 -1.92 5.97
CA PRO A 24 -8.02 -1.71 7.41
C PRO A 24 -7.79 -3.02 8.19
N ASP A 25 -8.25 -4.16 7.66
CA ASP A 25 -8.03 -5.49 8.25
C ASP A 25 -6.55 -5.89 8.26
N VAL A 26 -5.80 -5.50 7.22
CA VAL A 26 -4.35 -5.71 7.16
C VAL A 26 -3.65 -4.90 8.25
N LEU A 27 -4.04 -3.63 8.41
CA LEU A 27 -3.47 -2.76 9.45
C LEU A 27 -3.78 -3.28 10.85
N GLU A 28 -5.02 -3.71 11.10
CA GLU A 28 -5.44 -4.29 12.37
C GLU A 28 -4.68 -5.59 12.69
N ALA A 29 -4.50 -6.48 11.69
CA ALA A 29 -3.76 -7.73 11.87
C ALA A 29 -2.29 -7.49 12.25
N ILE A 30 -1.63 -6.51 11.62
CA ILE A 30 -0.26 -6.11 11.95
C ILE A 30 -0.21 -5.55 13.39
N LEU A 31 -1.13 -4.65 13.72
CA LEU A 31 -1.18 -4.02 15.04
C LEU A 31 -1.42 -5.04 16.16
N ALA A 32 -2.37 -5.96 15.97
CA ALA A 32 -2.76 -6.94 16.97
C ALA A 32 -1.69 -8.02 17.19
N SER A 33 -1.05 -8.49 16.11
CA SER A 33 -0.04 -9.55 16.18
C SER A 33 1.37 -9.04 16.46
N GLY A 34 1.66 -7.78 16.12
CA GLY A 34 3.02 -7.21 16.12
C GLY A 34 3.94 -7.86 15.09
N LYS A 35 3.39 -8.61 14.13
CA LYS A 35 4.11 -9.41 13.14
C LYS A 35 3.52 -9.21 11.76
N LEU A 36 4.30 -9.57 10.75
CA LEU A 36 3.83 -9.67 9.37
C LEU A 36 3.72 -11.15 9.01
N GLU A 37 2.60 -11.77 9.42
CA GLU A 37 2.29 -13.15 9.09
C GLU A 37 2.03 -13.32 7.57
N GLU A 38 2.17 -14.53 7.03
CA GLU A 38 2.16 -14.80 5.58
C GLU A 38 0.88 -14.30 4.87
N GLU A 39 -0.29 -14.48 5.50
CA GLU A 39 -1.56 -13.98 4.96
C GLU A 39 -1.56 -12.44 4.88
N THR A 40 -1.14 -11.77 5.95
CA THR A 40 -1.06 -10.32 6.06
C THR A 40 -0.04 -9.77 5.05
N GLU A 41 1.11 -10.42 4.88
CA GLU A 41 2.11 -10.06 3.87
C GLU A 41 1.53 -10.16 2.45
N THR A 42 0.81 -11.26 2.17
CA THR A 42 0.20 -11.48 0.85
C THR A 42 -0.82 -10.39 0.52
N LYS A 43 -1.69 -10.05 1.47
CA LYS A 43 -2.67 -8.96 1.31
C LYS A 43 -1.99 -7.61 1.14
N LEU A 44 -0.97 -7.31 1.94
CA LEU A 44 -0.21 -6.07 1.83
C LEU A 44 0.47 -5.93 0.46
N ARG A 45 1.10 -7.00 -0.05
CA ARG A 45 1.70 -7.03 -1.39
C ARG A 45 0.65 -6.76 -2.47
N ALA A 46 -0.52 -7.37 -2.37
CA ALA A 46 -1.62 -7.14 -3.31
C ALA A 46 -2.10 -5.68 -3.28
N ALA A 47 -2.22 -5.08 -2.08
CA ALA A 47 -2.59 -3.68 -1.91
C ALA A 47 -1.56 -2.73 -2.54
N ILE A 48 -0.26 -2.99 -2.34
CA ILE A 48 0.83 -2.24 -2.96
C ILE A 48 0.73 -2.29 -4.49
N GLU A 49 0.55 -3.47 -5.07
CA GLU A 49 0.45 -3.62 -6.53
C GLU A 49 -0.82 -2.98 -7.12
N ALA A 50 -1.93 -2.99 -6.36
CA ALA A 50 -3.14 -2.28 -6.75
C ALA A 50 -2.92 -0.76 -6.74
N TYR A 51 -2.34 -0.23 -5.66
CA TYR A 51 -2.12 1.20 -5.51
C TYR A 51 -1.05 1.73 -6.49
N LYS A 52 0.02 0.98 -6.77
CA LYS A 52 0.99 1.33 -7.83
C LYS A 52 0.33 1.60 -9.18
N LYS A 53 -0.68 0.80 -9.56
CA LYS A 53 -1.42 1.00 -10.82
C LYS A 53 -2.26 2.27 -10.79
N GLN A 54 -2.90 2.56 -9.65
CA GLN A 54 -3.68 3.78 -9.46
C GLN A 54 -2.77 5.02 -9.48
N PHE A 55 -1.68 4.99 -8.73
CA PHE A 55 -0.69 6.06 -8.67
C PHE A 55 -0.10 6.39 -10.04
N ALA A 56 0.28 5.37 -10.82
CA ALA A 56 0.76 5.54 -12.18
C ALA A 56 -0.28 6.18 -13.11
N ALA A 57 -1.56 5.83 -12.95
CA ALA A 57 -2.64 6.42 -13.73
C ALA A 57 -2.89 7.90 -13.36
N MET A 58 -2.74 8.26 -12.07
CA MET A 58 -2.87 9.64 -11.60
C MET A 58 -1.69 10.53 -12.04
N ALA A 59 -0.48 9.98 -12.08
CA ALA A 59 0.72 10.72 -12.51
C ALA A 59 0.75 11.05 -14.02
N GLN A 60 -0.11 10.40 -14.81
CA GLN A 60 -0.24 10.63 -16.26
C GLN A 60 -1.46 11.49 -16.63
N ALA A 61 -2.25 11.93 -15.64
CA ALA A 61 -3.43 12.78 -15.81
C ALA A 61 -3.08 14.26 -15.59
#